data_AF-A0A9P7ENU7-F1
#
_entry.id   AF-A0A9P7ENU7-F1
#
_cell.length_a   1.000
_cell.length_b   1.000
_cell.length_c   1.000
_cell.angle_alpha   90.00
_cell.angle_beta   90.00
_cell.angle_gamma   90.00
#
_symmetry.space_group_name_H-M   'P 1'
#
loop_
_entity.id
_entity.type
_entity.pdbx_description
1 polymer ?
#
loop_
_entity_poly.entity_id
_entity_poly.type
_entity_poly.pdbx_seq_one_letter_code
_entity_poly.pdbx_strand_id
1 'polypeptide(L)'
;MVGQRNATDPHSAVGLHVAGVLSPTPNTIQIILSTAHPAKFSEAVTLTSALDGVSGFDFDSVLPEAFKTLLTMERRMIEVERPDTELVKGVVEQFAVM
;
A
#
# COMPACT_ATOMS: atom_id res chain seq x y z
N MET A 1 -7.33 -19.14 19.18
CA MET A 1 -6.96 -17.71 19.10
C MET A 1 -7.92 -17.08 18.12
N VAL A 2 -8.89 -16.29 18.61
CA VAL A 2 -9.83 -15.56 17.75
C VAL A 2 -8.98 -14.53 17.01
N GLY A 3 -8.58 -14.84 15.77
CA GLY A 3 -7.74 -13.97 14.97
C GLY A 3 -8.49 -12.67 14.71
N GLN A 4 -8.02 -11.57 15.27
CA GLN A 4 -8.45 -10.25 14.85
C GLN A 4 -8.14 -10.14 13.34
N ARG A 5 -9.19 -10.12 12.53
CA ARG A 5 -9.10 -9.99 11.08
C ARG A 5 -8.82 -8.53 10.76
N ASN A 6 -7.54 -8.17 10.75
CA ASN A 6 -7.10 -6.84 10.36
C ASN A 6 -6.76 -6.85 8.86
N ALA A 7 -7.24 -5.87 8.11
CA ALA A 7 -6.83 -5.69 6.73
C ALA A 7 -5.32 -5.47 6.68
N THR A 8 -4.63 -6.19 5.80
CA THR A 8 -3.19 -6.04 5.59
C THR A 8 -2.93 -5.62 4.16
N ASP A 9 -1.90 -4.82 3.96
CA ASP A 9 -1.44 -4.51 2.62
C ASP A 9 -0.71 -5.72 2.01
N PRO A 10 -0.55 -5.79 0.67
CA PRO A 10 0.09 -6.93 0.01
C PRO A 10 1.51 -7.24 0.52
N HIS A 11 2.29 -6.24 0.92
CA HIS A 11 3.65 -6.45 1.42
C HIS A 11 3.63 -7.12 2.80
N SER A 12 2.76 -6.67 3.71
CA SER A 12 2.55 -7.30 5.02
C SER A 12 2.00 -8.72 4.88
N ALA A 13 1.09 -8.95 3.92
CA ALA A 13 0.51 -10.26 3.66
C ALA A 13 1.57 -11.31 3.24
N VAL A 14 2.55 -10.92 2.40
CA VAL A 14 3.67 -11.79 2.03
C VAL A 14 4.49 -12.18 3.27
N GLY A 15 4.79 -11.22 4.14
CA GLY A 15 5.52 -11.50 5.39
C GLY A 15 4.78 -12.47 6.31
N LEU A 16 3.46 -12.28 6.48
CA LEU A 16 2.61 -13.17 7.26
C LEU A 16 2.53 -14.58 6.66
N HIS A 17 2.41 -14.67 5.34
CA HIS A 17 2.37 -15.96 4.64
C HIS A 17 3.66 -16.75 4.86
N VAL A 18 4.82 -16.12 4.64
CA VAL A 18 6.12 -16.77 4.84
C VAL A 18 6.32 -17.16 6.30
N ALA A 19 5.94 -16.30 7.26
CA ALA A 19 5.99 -16.63 8.68
C ALA A 19 5.12 -17.85 9.03
N GLY A 20 3.94 -17.98 8.45
CA GLY A 20 3.06 -19.14 8.64
C GLY A 20 3.62 -20.44 8.05
N VAL A 21 4.37 -20.35 6.94
CA VAL A 21 5.07 -21.50 6.32
C VAL A 21 6.31 -21.90 7.13
N LEU A 22 7.06 -20.92 7.62
CA LEU A 22 8.25 -21.13 8.45
C LEU A 22 7.81 -21.44 9.88
N SER A 23 7.70 -22.72 10.23
CA SER A 23 7.41 -23.13 11.61
C SER A 23 8.46 -22.55 12.55
N PRO A 24 8.07 -21.68 13.52
CA PRO A 24 9.03 -21.14 14.46
C PRO A 24 9.61 -22.27 15.31
N THR A 25 10.89 -22.16 15.65
CA THR A 25 11.47 -23.05 16.66
C THR A 25 10.74 -22.83 18.00
N PRO A 26 10.66 -23.86 18.87
CA PRO A 26 10.06 -23.70 20.18
C PRO A 26 10.67 -22.50 20.92
N ASN A 27 9.81 -21.69 21.54
CA ASN A 27 10.15 -20.44 22.25
C ASN A 27 10.70 -19.29 21.38
N THR A 28 10.51 -19.31 20.06
CA THR A 28 10.85 -18.16 19.19
C THR A 28 9.61 -17.32 18.86
N ILE A 29 9.74 -16.00 19.03
CA ILE A 29 8.73 -15.03 18.62
C ILE A 29 9.05 -14.55 17.21
N GLN A 30 8.10 -14.70 16.28
CA GLN A 30 8.19 -14.09 14.95
C GLN A 30 7.56 -12.70 14.98
N ILE A 31 8.32 -11.69 14.55
CA ILE A 31 7.83 -10.32 14.38
C ILE A 31 7.81 -10.03 12.87
N ILE A 32 6.61 -9.80 12.34
CA ILE A 32 6.43 -9.45 10.93
C ILE A 32 6.31 -7.93 10.85
N LEU A 33 7.15 -7.31 10.01
CA LEU A 33 7.11 -5.87 9.80
C LEU A 33 5.95 -5.51 8.87
N SER A 34 5.06 -4.64 9.33
CA SER A 34 4.07 -4.03 8.44
C SER A 34 4.69 -2.85 7.71
N THR A 35 5.03 -3.04 6.44
CA THR A 35 5.83 -2.09 5.66
C THR A 35 4.99 -1.00 4.99
N ALA A 36 3.67 -1.18 4.91
CA ALA A 36 2.77 -0.16 4.39
C ALA A 36 1.39 -0.19 5.07
N HIS A 37 0.71 0.94 4.99
CA HIS A 37 -0.69 1.03 5.39
C HIS A 37 -1.59 0.41 4.30
N PRO A 38 -2.65 -0.36 4.64
CA PRO A 38 -3.58 -0.94 3.65
C PRO A 38 -4.16 0.09 2.67
N ALA A 39 -4.39 1.31 3.16
CA ALA A 39 -4.88 2.44 2.35
C ALA A 39 -4.01 2.79 1.13
N LYS A 40 -2.70 2.47 1.14
CA LYS A 40 -1.80 2.71 0.00
C LYS A 40 -2.10 1.80 -1.20
N PHE A 41 -2.79 0.68 -0.97
CA PHE A 41 -3.10 -0.36 -1.96
C PHE A 41 -4.59 -0.72 -1.96
N SER A 42 -5.44 0.30 -2.06
CA SER A 42 -6.90 0.17 -1.93
C SER A 42 -7.51 -0.87 -2.86
N GLU A 43 -7.07 -0.91 -4.10
CA GLU A 43 -7.54 -1.86 -5.11
C GLU A 43 -7.21 -3.31 -4.72
N ALA A 44 -5.96 -3.57 -4.32
CA ALA A 44 -5.53 -4.90 -3.91
C ALA A 44 -6.28 -5.38 -2.65
N VAL A 45 -6.43 -4.52 -1.64
CA VAL A 45 -7.12 -4.85 -0.39
C VAL A 45 -8.61 -5.11 -0.62
N THR A 46 -9.25 -4.31 -1.47
CA THR A 46 -10.67 -4.48 -1.84
C THR A 46 -10.87 -5.77 -2.63
N LEU A 47 -10.00 -6.04 -3.61
CA LEU A 47 -10.05 -7.26 -4.42
C LEU A 47 -9.83 -8.51 -3.57
N THR A 48 -8.82 -8.53 -2.69
CA THR A 48 -8.57 -9.66 -1.79
C THR A 48 -9.75 -9.89 -0.85
N SER A 49 -10.31 -8.83 -0.25
CA SER A 49 -11.47 -8.95 0.65
C SER A 49 -12.72 -9.47 -0.06
N ALA A 50 -12.91 -9.08 -1.33
CA ALA A 50 -13.98 -9.59 -2.19
C ALA A 50 -13.76 -11.05 -2.62
N LEU A 51 -12.53 -11.42 -2.99
CA LEU A 51 -12.15 -12.78 -3.41
C LEU A 51 -12.18 -13.77 -2.24
N ASP A 52 -11.81 -13.33 -1.04
CA ASP A 52 -11.84 -14.14 0.19
C ASP A 52 -13.26 -14.28 0.78
N GLY A 53 -14.29 -13.73 0.12
CA GLY A 53 -15.68 -13.83 0.53
C GLY A 53 -15.97 -13.17 1.88
N VAL A 54 -15.19 -12.14 2.24
CA VAL A 54 -15.36 -11.44 3.52
C VAL A 54 -16.62 -10.58 3.45
N SER A 55 -17.72 -11.10 3.98
CA SER A 55 -18.97 -10.36 4.07
C SER A 55 -18.82 -9.17 5.03
N GLY A 56 -19.26 -7.99 4.58
CA GLY A 56 -19.24 -6.76 5.40
C GLY A 56 -17.88 -6.08 5.52
N PHE A 57 -16.89 -6.43 4.69
CA PHE A 57 -15.67 -5.62 4.60
C PHE A 57 -15.98 -4.27 3.95
N ASP A 58 -15.73 -3.19 4.68
CA ASP A 58 -15.82 -1.82 4.20
C ASP A 58 -14.43 -1.20 4.15
N PHE A 59 -13.95 -0.86 2.96
CA PHE A 59 -12.64 -0.24 2.79
C PHE A 59 -12.57 1.16 3.42
N ASP A 60 -13.68 1.88 3.53
CA ASP A 60 -13.69 3.20 4.16
C ASP A 60 -13.35 3.14 5.66
N SER A 61 -13.49 1.97 6.29
CA SER A 61 -13.08 1.71 7.68
C SER A 61 -11.56 1.64 7.86
N VAL A 62 -10.80 1.38 6.78
CA VAL A 62 -9.34 1.30 6.78
C VAL A 62 -8.67 2.50 6.13
N LEU A 63 -9.45 3.48 5.66
CA LEU A 63 -8.93 4.69 5.02
C LEU A 63 -8.76 5.81 6.07
N PRO A 64 -7.52 6.24 6.37
CA PRO A 64 -7.29 7.35 7.28
C PRO A 64 -7.95 8.63 6.75
N GLU A 65 -8.50 9.47 7.63
CA GLU A 65 -9.17 10.71 7.20
C GLU A 65 -8.28 11.62 6.34
N ALA A 66 -7.00 11.72 6.67
CA ALA A 66 -6.02 12.48 5.89
C ALA A 66 -5.92 12.02 4.43
N PHE A 67 -6.15 10.73 4.14
CA PHE A 67 -6.10 10.18 2.79
C PHE A 67 -7.38 10.47 2.01
N LYS A 68 -8.54 10.59 2.67
CA LYS A 68 -9.82 10.93 2.01
C LYS A 68 -9.73 12.27 1.29
N THR A 69 -9.13 13.26 1.93
CA THR A 69 -8.92 14.59 1.33
C THR A 69 -7.84 14.58 0.25
N LEU A 70 -6.76 13.82 0.42
CA LEU A 70 -5.67 13.75 -0.57
C LEU A 70 -6.16 13.28 -1.95
N LEU A 71 -7.10 12.33 -1.98
CA LEU A 71 -7.63 11.76 -3.22
C LEU A 71 -8.42 12.76 -4.07
N THR A 72 -8.95 13.83 -3.45
CA THR A 72 -9.75 14.86 -4.13
C THR A 72 -8.98 16.14 -4.46
N MET A 73 -7.70 16.23 -4.05
CA MET A 73 -6.86 17.40 -4.31
C MET A 73 -6.44 17.49 -5.79
N GLU A 74 -6.24 18.73 -6.25
CA GLU A 74 -5.70 19.02 -7.58
C GLU A 74 -4.30 18.40 -7.75
N ARG A 75 -4.09 17.64 -8.83
CA ARG A 75 -2.79 17.08 -9.17
C ARG A 75 -1.97 18.10 -9.95
N ARG A 76 -0.79 18.43 -9.43
CA ARG A 76 0.22 19.25 -10.13
C ARG A 76 1.31 18.34 -10.64
N MET A 77 1.18 17.91 -11.90
CA MET A 77 2.08 16.96 -12.55
C MET A 77 2.48 17.47 -13.93
N ILE A 78 3.75 17.32 -14.29
CA ILE A 78 4.25 17.55 -15.64
C ILE A 78 4.44 16.19 -16.27
N GLU A 79 3.75 15.94 -17.38
CA GLU A 79 3.89 14.71 -18.13
C GLU A 79 5.13 14.77 -19.02
N VAL A 80 5.99 13.75 -18.92
CA VAL A 80 7.16 13.59 -19.78
C VAL A 80 6.84 12.49 -20.78
N GLU A 81 6.87 12.82 -22.08
CA GLU A 81 6.36 11.98 -23.17
C GLU A 81 6.92 10.55 -23.18
N ARG A 82 8.19 10.37 -22.81
CA ARG A 82 8.88 9.09 -22.83
C ARG A 82 10.00 9.04 -21.78
N PRO A 83 10.45 7.85 -21.34
CA PRO A 83 11.55 7.70 -20.38
C PRO A 83 12.90 8.06 -21.03
N ASP A 84 13.11 9.34 -21.30
CA ASP A 84 14.27 9.90 -21.97
C ASP A 84 14.96 10.90 -21.05
N THR A 85 16.25 10.72 -20.84
CA THR A 85 17.04 11.50 -19.89
C THR A 85 17.10 12.98 -20.23
N GLU A 86 17.17 13.34 -21.51
CA GLU A 86 17.27 14.74 -21.93
C GLU A 86 15.93 15.48 -21.75
N LEU A 87 14.81 14.79 -21.97
CA LEU A 87 13.48 15.35 -21.68
C LEU A 87 13.29 15.61 -20.18
N VAL A 88 13.73 14.68 -19.32
CA VAL A 88 13.64 14.85 -17.86
C VAL A 88 14.52 16.01 -17.38
N LYS A 89 15.76 16.11 -17.87
CA LYS A 89 16.65 17.25 -17.56
C LYS A 89 16.03 18.58 -17.98
N GLY A 90 15.46 18.65 -19.19
CA GLY A 90 14.79 19.85 -19.68
C GLY A 90 13.66 20.31 -18.76
N VAL A 91 12.86 19.38 -18.21
CA VAL A 91 11.84 19.71 -17.20
C VAL A 91 12.47 20.25 -15.93
N VAL A 92 13.53 19.63 -15.40
CA VAL A 92 14.21 20.10 -14.18
C VAL A 92 14.78 21.51 -14.36
N GLU A 93 15.41 21.78 -15.50
CA GLU A 93 16.04 23.07 -15.82
C GLU A 93 15.02 24.22 -15.88
N GLN A 94 13.78 23.97 -16.33
CA GLN A 94 12.70 24.98 -16.32
C GLN A 94 12.40 25.53 -14.92
N PHE A 95 12.68 24.76 -13.86
CA PHE A 95 12.44 25.15 -12.47
C PHE A 95 13.72 25.45 -11.68
N ALA A 96 14.90 25.21 -12.25
CA ALA A 96 16.18 25.36 -11.57
C ALA A 96 16.66 26.82 -11.45
N VAL A 97 16.03 27.77 -12.16
CA VAL A 97 16.44 29.19 -12.22
C VAL A 97 15.45 30.12 -11.47
N MET A 98 14.73 29.59 -10.49
CA MET A 98 13.93 30.40 -9.56
C MET A 98 14.74 30.73 -8.31
#